data_AF-A0A6C0IGP6-F1
#
_entry.id   AF-A0A6C0IGP6-F1
#
_cell.length_a   1.000
_cell.length_b   1.000
_cell.length_c   1.000
_cell.angle_alpha   90.00
_cell.angle_beta   90.00
_cell.angle_gamma   90.00
#
_symmetry.space_group_name_H-M   'P 1'
#
loop_
_entity.id
_entity.type
_entity.pdbx_description
1 polymer ?
#
loop_
_entity_poly.entity_id
_entity_poly.type
_entity_poly.pdbx_seq_one_letter_code
_entity_poly.pdbx_strand_id
1 'polypeptide(L)'
;MSESTSILDLPTDPIGGGNITNNISLTATENNIVQPLTPNQIPSSNGLSLDQSTISQIVNGLQQASITGITQLSSRDIPMNTTNISNDPQIQPNYVPSPVNNNDYIKNYQQTGDIIDHYDTNMARQHSIDEMYNEIQTPLLLVVLYFLFQLPFVKKHLYSYFPVLFSKDGNFNINGLLFTSILFGLLFYILNKITQQFAVF
;
A
#
# COMPACT_ATOMS: atom_id res chain seq x y z
N MET A 1 2.21 6.39 18.84
CA MET A 1 1.54 5.65 17.76
C MET A 1 1.67 6.52 16.51
N SER A 2 2.79 6.39 15.81
CA SER A 2 3.15 7.23 14.67
C SER A 2 3.79 6.32 13.63
N GLU A 3 2.95 5.61 12.88
CA GLU A 3 3.40 4.88 11.69
C GLU A 3 3.40 5.87 10.52
N SER A 4 4.55 6.49 10.31
CA SER A 4 4.85 7.23 9.08
C SER A 4 5.18 6.20 8.01
N THR A 5 4.35 6.08 6.98
CA THR A 5 4.64 5.28 5.78
C THR A 5 5.79 5.97 5.02
N SER A 6 7.02 5.63 5.38
CA SER A 6 8.22 6.15 4.75
C SER A 6 8.32 5.60 3.32
N ILE A 7 8.54 6.50 2.35
CA ILE A 7 8.71 6.15 0.92
C ILE A 7 9.89 5.18 0.68
N LEU A 8 10.74 4.98 1.68
CA LEU A 8 11.87 4.07 1.66
C LEU A 8 11.48 2.60 1.93
N ASP A 9 10.23 2.34 2.32
CA ASP A 9 9.71 1.00 2.66
C ASP A 9 8.89 0.37 1.51
N LEU A 10 8.95 0.97 0.32
CA LEU A 10 8.35 0.42 -0.89
C LEU A 10 9.25 -0.70 -1.45
N PRO A 11 8.67 -1.87 -1.81
CA PRO A 11 9.42 -2.92 -2.48
C PRO A 11 9.94 -2.41 -3.82
N THR A 12 11.27 -2.42 -3.98
CA THR A 12 11.93 -2.05 -5.23
C THR A 12 11.82 -3.18 -6.24
N ASP A 13 11.33 -2.84 -7.43
CA ASP A 13 11.15 -3.74 -8.57
C ASP A 13 12.47 -4.45 -8.96
N PRO A 14 12.50 -5.80 -9.04
CA PRO A 14 13.74 -6.56 -9.31
C PRO A 14 14.39 -6.31 -10.67
N ILE A 15 13.77 -5.55 -11.59
CA ILE A 15 14.37 -5.21 -12.90
C ILE A 15 15.15 -3.88 -12.90
N GLY A 16 15.09 -3.09 -11.82
CA GLY A 16 15.79 -1.81 -11.69
C GLY A 16 16.87 -1.86 -10.62
N GLY A 17 18.10 -2.16 -11.04
CA GLY A 17 19.26 -2.42 -10.16
C GLY A 17 19.36 -1.50 -8.94
N GLY A 18 19.20 -2.10 -7.76
CA GLY A 18 19.40 -1.46 -6.46
C GLY A 18 19.45 -2.48 -5.32
N ASN A 19 20.60 -2.50 -4.62
CA ASN A 19 20.91 -3.14 -3.34
C ASN A 19 21.14 -4.67 -3.28
N ILE A 20 22.42 -5.04 -3.18
CA ILE A 20 22.99 -6.39 -3.16
C ILE A 20 23.11 -6.87 -1.71
N THR A 21 22.02 -7.19 -1.02
CA THR A 21 22.10 -7.76 0.34
C THR A 21 21.27 -9.02 0.60
N ASN A 22 20.50 -9.51 -0.39
CA ASN A 22 19.85 -10.81 -0.28
C ASN A 22 20.71 -11.88 -0.96
N ASN A 23 21.51 -12.57 -0.14
CA ASN A 23 22.40 -13.66 -0.54
C ASN A 23 21.60 -14.95 -0.82
N ILE A 24 20.93 -15.01 -1.98
CA ILE A 24 20.21 -16.20 -2.42
C ILE A 24 21.22 -17.14 -3.10
N SER A 25 21.69 -18.15 -2.37
CA SER A 25 22.55 -19.21 -2.93
C SER A 25 21.68 -20.31 -3.54
N LEU A 26 21.59 -20.35 -4.88
CA LEU A 26 21.07 -21.52 -5.59
C LEU A 26 22.20 -22.54 -5.75
N THR A 27 22.10 -23.69 -5.06
CA THR A 27 22.97 -24.85 -5.30
C THR A 27 22.25 -25.80 -6.25
N ALA A 28 22.67 -25.82 -7.52
CA ALA A 28 22.23 -26.81 -8.50
C ALA A 28 23.19 -28.01 -8.46
N THR A 29 22.71 -29.17 -8.02
CA THR A 29 23.43 -30.45 -8.14
C THR A 29 22.95 -31.13 -9.41
N GLU A 30 23.75 -31.06 -10.48
CA GLU A 30 23.47 -31.74 -11.73
C GLU A 30 24.13 -33.12 -11.73
N ASN A 31 23.32 -34.18 -11.74
CA ASN A 31 23.80 -35.56 -11.76
C ASN A 31 24.05 -35.98 -13.22
N ASN A 32 25.26 -35.73 -13.71
CA ASN A 32 25.68 -36.15 -15.06
C ASN A 32 25.94 -37.66 -15.11
N ILE A 33 24.95 -38.43 -15.60
CA ILE A 33 25.16 -39.84 -15.98
C ILE A 33 25.84 -39.83 -17.35
N VAL A 34 27.16 -39.94 -17.34
CA VAL A 34 27.98 -40.07 -18.54
C VAL A 34 28.04 -41.56 -18.90
N GLN A 35 27.30 -41.98 -19.93
CA GLN A 35 27.50 -43.28 -20.57
C GLN A 35 28.16 -43.04 -21.94
N PRO A 36 29.36 -43.56 -22.20
CA PRO A 36 30.07 -43.26 -23.44
C PRO A 36 29.59 -44.17 -24.57
N LEU A 37 29.10 -43.59 -25.65
CA LEU A 37 29.02 -44.28 -26.94
C LEU A 37 29.63 -43.41 -28.04
N THR A 38 30.54 -44.06 -28.76
CA THR A 38 31.51 -43.60 -29.74
C THR A 38 30.91 -43.08 -31.06
N PRO A 39 31.63 -42.21 -31.79
CA PRO A 39 31.22 -41.77 -33.12
C PRO A 39 31.81 -42.69 -34.20
N ASN A 40 30.99 -43.40 -34.97
CA ASN A 40 31.18 -43.51 -36.43
C ASN A 40 30.13 -44.38 -37.16
N GLN A 41 29.74 -43.87 -38.33
CA GLN A 41 29.53 -44.59 -39.59
C GLN A 41 28.41 -45.65 -39.68
N ILE A 42 27.40 -45.28 -40.47
CA ILE A 42 26.65 -46.20 -41.32
C ILE A 42 27.64 -46.79 -42.34
N PRO A 43 27.73 -48.12 -42.43
CA PRO A 43 27.46 -48.73 -43.73
C PRO A 43 26.55 -49.97 -43.63
N SER A 44 25.66 -50.05 -44.60
CA SER A 44 25.34 -51.27 -45.35
C SER A 44 24.72 -52.46 -44.61
N SER A 45 23.41 -52.60 -44.85
CA SER A 45 22.78 -53.82 -45.37
C SER A 45 23.25 -55.16 -44.80
N ASN A 46 22.45 -55.72 -43.89
CA ASN A 46 22.22 -57.15 -43.84
C ASN A 46 20.72 -57.41 -43.83
N GLY A 47 20.22 -57.90 -44.95
CA GLY A 47 18.82 -58.10 -45.23
C GLY A 47 18.19 -59.17 -44.36
N LEU A 48 17.02 -58.85 -43.80
CA LEU A 48 15.90 -59.78 -43.95
C LEU A 48 15.61 -59.81 -45.45
N SER A 49 16.12 -60.83 -46.14
CA SER A 49 15.60 -61.17 -47.46
C SER A 49 14.16 -61.61 -47.26
N LEU A 50 13.22 -60.68 -47.42
CA LEU A 50 11.83 -61.02 -47.66
C LEU A 50 11.81 -61.77 -49.00
N ASP A 51 11.83 -63.11 -48.93
CA ASP A 51 11.65 -63.94 -50.10
C ASP A 51 10.31 -63.57 -50.77
N GLN A 52 10.26 -63.62 -52.11
CA GLN A 52 9.06 -63.29 -52.89
C GLN A 52 7.84 -64.12 -52.43
N SER A 53 8.12 -65.34 -51.94
CA SER A 53 7.15 -66.23 -51.31
C SER A 53 6.59 -65.67 -49.99
N THR A 54 7.41 -64.97 -49.20
CA THR A 54 7.03 -64.39 -47.91
C THR A 54 6.23 -63.11 -48.11
N ILE A 55 6.56 -62.28 -49.12
CA ILE A 55 5.77 -61.09 -49.47
C ILE A 55 4.37 -61.47 -49.93
N SER A 56 4.26 -62.49 -50.80
CA SER A 56 2.95 -62.97 -51.26
C SER A 56 2.12 -63.59 -50.14
N GLN A 57 2.76 -64.25 -49.16
CA GLN A 57 2.08 -64.73 -47.96
C GLN A 57 1.61 -63.59 -47.04
N ILE A 58 2.39 -62.53 -46.86
CA ILE A 58 1.99 -61.35 -46.07
C ILE A 58 0.83 -60.62 -46.76
N VAL A 59 0.87 -60.45 -48.09
CA VAL A 59 -0.21 -59.79 -48.84
C VAL A 59 -1.50 -60.60 -48.81
N ASN A 60 -1.42 -61.93 -49.00
CA ASN A 60 -2.60 -62.80 -48.83
C ASN A 60 -3.09 -62.82 -47.38
N GLY A 61 -2.18 -62.79 -46.41
CA GLY A 61 -2.51 -62.68 -44.98
C GLY A 61 -3.21 -61.36 -44.64
N LEU A 62 -2.76 -60.23 -45.20
CA LEU A 62 -3.39 -58.92 -45.01
C LEU A 62 -4.72 -58.80 -45.74
N GLN A 63 -4.84 -59.32 -46.96
CA GLN A 63 -6.13 -59.39 -47.64
C GLN A 63 -7.08 -60.26 -46.83
N GLN A 64 -6.71 -61.48 -46.45
CA GLN A 64 -7.53 -62.36 -45.61
C GLN A 64 -7.90 -61.72 -44.27
N ALA A 65 -6.97 -61.02 -43.61
CA ALA A 65 -7.20 -60.29 -42.37
C ALA A 65 -8.14 -59.07 -42.56
N SER A 66 -8.12 -58.44 -43.74
CA SER A 66 -9.02 -57.34 -44.09
C SER A 66 -10.45 -57.80 -44.36
N ILE A 67 -10.65 -58.93 -45.05
CA ILE A 67 -11.99 -59.51 -45.32
C ILE A 67 -12.62 -60.10 -44.06
N THR A 68 -11.79 -60.61 -43.14
CA THR A 68 -12.24 -61.14 -41.85
C THR A 68 -12.39 -60.06 -40.77
N GLY A 69 -12.11 -58.79 -41.10
CA GLY A 69 -12.29 -57.65 -40.20
C GLY A 69 -11.29 -57.58 -39.04
N ILE A 70 -10.25 -58.42 -39.05
CA ILE A 70 -9.25 -58.53 -37.96
C ILE A 70 -8.38 -57.26 -37.88
N THR A 71 -8.21 -56.55 -39.00
CA THR A 71 -7.49 -55.26 -39.03
C THR A 71 -8.33 -54.07 -38.55
N GLN A 72 -9.64 -54.26 -38.30
CA GLN A 72 -10.46 -53.20 -37.73
C GLN A 72 -10.20 -53.14 -36.23
N LEU A 73 -9.66 -52.02 -35.77
CA LEU A 73 -9.48 -51.75 -34.35
C LEU A 73 -10.85 -51.84 -33.66
N SER A 74 -10.94 -52.68 -32.63
CA SER A 74 -12.18 -52.87 -31.88
C SER A 74 -12.60 -51.55 -31.24
N SER A 75 -13.72 -50.97 -31.67
CA SER A 75 -14.31 -49.76 -31.09
C SER A 75 -15.02 -50.02 -29.75
N ARG A 76 -14.81 -51.20 -29.15
CA ARG A 76 -15.59 -51.75 -28.03
C ARG A 76 -15.64 -50.84 -26.81
N ASP A 77 -14.58 -50.07 -26.59
CA ASP A 77 -14.44 -49.18 -25.44
C ASP A 77 -14.37 -47.70 -25.85
N ILE A 78 -14.81 -47.35 -27.07
CA ILE A 78 -14.92 -45.96 -27.52
C ILE A 78 -16.37 -45.50 -27.34
N PRO A 79 -16.64 -44.52 -26.46
CA PRO A 79 -17.95 -43.92 -26.35
C PRO A 79 -18.31 -43.24 -27.68
N MET A 80 -19.23 -43.83 -28.47
CA MET A 80 -19.74 -43.20 -29.70
C MET A 80 -20.75 -42.07 -29.42
N ASN A 81 -21.17 -41.94 -28.17
CA ASN A 81 -22.12 -40.91 -27.77
C ASN A 81 -21.38 -39.61 -27.43
N THR A 82 -21.35 -38.69 -28.38
CA THR A 82 -20.79 -37.34 -28.20
C THR A 82 -21.81 -36.33 -27.69
N THR A 83 -23.04 -36.74 -27.32
CA THR A 83 -24.12 -35.83 -26.90
C THR A 83 -23.73 -35.01 -25.67
N ASN A 84 -22.97 -35.58 -24.73
CA ASN A 84 -22.48 -34.83 -23.56
C ASN A 84 -21.45 -33.75 -23.94
N ILE A 85 -20.69 -33.96 -25.01
CA ILE A 85 -19.69 -33.01 -25.51
C ILE A 85 -20.39 -31.95 -26.37
N SER A 86 -21.32 -32.35 -27.23
CA SER A 86 -22.04 -31.44 -28.14
C SER A 86 -23.00 -30.48 -27.42
N ASN A 87 -23.44 -30.82 -26.21
CA ASN A 87 -24.34 -30.00 -25.41
C ASN A 87 -23.60 -29.13 -24.39
N ASP A 88 -22.28 -29.25 -24.29
CA ASP A 88 -21.50 -28.43 -23.37
C ASP A 88 -21.48 -26.97 -23.88
N PRO A 89 -22.01 -26.00 -23.12
CA PRO A 89 -21.91 -24.60 -23.50
C PRO A 89 -20.44 -24.17 -23.72
N GLN A 90 -19.48 -24.78 -23.01
CA GLN A 90 -18.05 -24.46 -23.07
C GLN A 90 -17.37 -24.81 -24.39
N ILE A 91 -17.97 -25.69 -25.21
CA ILE A 91 -17.42 -26.05 -26.53
C ILE A 91 -17.84 -25.09 -27.65
N GLN A 92 -18.73 -24.13 -27.36
CA GLN A 92 -19.14 -23.16 -28.35
C GLN A 92 -18.01 -22.15 -28.63
N PRO A 93 -17.72 -21.82 -29.90
CA PRO A 93 -16.68 -20.84 -30.24
C PRO A 93 -16.85 -19.45 -29.60
N ASN A 94 -18.07 -19.11 -29.17
CA ASN A 94 -18.41 -17.85 -28.51
C ASN A 94 -18.81 -18.03 -27.05
N TYR A 95 -18.34 -19.08 -26.38
CA TYR A 95 -18.63 -19.27 -24.96
C TYR A 95 -17.86 -18.25 -24.11
N VAL A 96 -18.60 -17.44 -23.37
CA VAL A 96 -18.04 -16.55 -22.34
C VAL A 96 -18.35 -17.16 -20.98
N PRO A 97 -17.34 -17.58 -20.20
CA PRO A 97 -17.54 -18.11 -18.86
C PRO A 97 -18.26 -17.06 -17.99
N SER A 98 -19.33 -17.48 -17.31
CA SER A 98 -19.97 -16.62 -16.32
C SER A 98 -19.06 -16.51 -15.10
N PRO A 99 -18.85 -15.31 -14.52
CA PRO A 99 -18.02 -15.15 -13.34
C PRO A 99 -18.63 -15.92 -12.17
N VAL A 100 -17.83 -16.82 -11.55
CA VAL A 100 -18.23 -17.65 -10.40
C VAL A 100 -18.61 -16.80 -9.18
N ASN A 101 -18.08 -15.58 -9.11
CA ASN A 101 -18.47 -14.56 -8.16
C ASN A 101 -18.64 -13.23 -8.89
N ASN A 102 -19.80 -12.60 -8.78
CA ASN A 102 -20.04 -11.20 -9.18
C ASN A 102 -19.38 -10.22 -8.17
N ASN A 103 -18.14 -10.50 -7.80
CA ASN A 103 -17.35 -9.58 -7.00
C ASN A 103 -16.88 -8.50 -7.95
N ASP A 104 -17.59 -7.39 -7.91
CA ASP A 104 -17.23 -6.19 -8.63
C ASP A 104 -15.93 -5.63 -8.03
N TYR A 105 -14.80 -6.01 -8.62
CA TYR A 105 -13.46 -5.55 -8.21
C TYR A 105 -13.28 -4.03 -8.40
N ILE A 106 -14.24 -3.35 -9.03
CA ILE A 106 -14.24 -1.91 -9.35
C ILE A 106 -15.18 -1.11 -8.43
N LYS A 107 -15.87 -1.74 -7.48
CA LYS A 107 -16.68 -1.03 -6.47
C LYS A 107 -15.92 -0.42 -5.30
N ASN A 108 -14.61 -0.64 -5.21
CA ASN A 108 -13.78 -0.20 -4.07
C ASN A 108 -12.63 0.74 -4.45
N TYR A 109 -12.72 1.42 -5.59
CA TYR A 109 -12.02 2.71 -5.67
C TYR A 109 -12.89 3.66 -4.88
N GLN A 110 -12.43 4.07 -3.68
CA GLN A 110 -13.08 5.10 -2.88
C GLN A 110 -13.63 6.15 -3.85
N GLN A 111 -14.96 6.28 -3.88
CA GLN A 111 -15.59 7.23 -4.79
C GLN A 111 -14.97 8.58 -4.46
N THR A 112 -14.56 9.38 -5.45
CA THR A 112 -13.83 10.63 -5.20
C THR A 112 -14.52 11.49 -4.13
N GLY A 113 -15.85 11.40 -4.00
CA GLY A 113 -16.65 11.99 -2.92
C GLY A 113 -16.27 11.52 -1.51
N ASP A 114 -16.10 10.22 -1.27
CA ASP A 114 -15.75 9.68 0.06
C ASP A 114 -14.37 10.19 0.50
N ILE A 115 -13.41 10.30 -0.43
CA ILE A 115 -12.07 10.86 -0.14
C ILE A 115 -12.18 12.34 0.24
N ILE A 116 -13.04 13.10 -0.44
CA ILE A 116 -13.29 14.52 -0.16
C ILE A 116 -13.98 14.69 1.20
N ASP A 117 -15.00 13.90 1.49
CA ASP A 117 -15.73 13.96 2.76
C ASP A 117 -14.81 13.61 3.94
N HIS A 118 -13.95 12.61 3.79
CA HIS A 118 -12.93 12.28 4.78
C HIS A 118 -11.88 13.39 4.92
N TYR A 119 -11.50 14.06 3.84
CA TYR A 119 -10.59 15.20 3.92
C TYR A 119 -11.24 16.39 4.64
N ASP A 120 -12.45 16.77 4.27
CA ASP A 120 -13.18 17.91 4.83
C ASP A 120 -13.48 17.71 6.32
N THR A 121 -13.87 16.51 6.74
CA THR A 121 -14.10 16.21 8.16
C THR A 121 -12.82 16.26 8.99
N ASN A 122 -11.69 15.82 8.43
CA ASN A 122 -10.39 15.93 9.10
C ASN A 122 -9.91 17.38 9.18
N MET A 123 -10.11 18.17 8.11
CA MET A 123 -9.79 19.60 8.09
C MET A 123 -10.66 20.40 9.05
N ALA A 124 -11.97 20.13 9.09
CA ALA A 124 -12.88 20.76 10.04
C ALA A 124 -12.51 20.46 11.50
N ARG A 125 -12.06 19.23 11.79
CA ARG A 125 -11.58 18.87 13.13
C ARG A 125 -10.31 19.64 13.48
N GLN A 126 -9.33 19.71 12.57
CA GLN A 126 -8.10 20.48 12.79
C GLN A 126 -8.39 21.98 12.96
N HIS A 127 -9.30 22.53 12.16
CA HIS A 127 -9.71 23.93 12.30
C HIS A 127 -10.40 24.19 13.64
N SER A 128 -11.28 23.29 14.09
CA SER A 128 -12.00 23.49 15.35
C SER A 128 -11.08 23.49 16.59
N ILE A 129 -10.02 22.67 16.60
CA ILE A 129 -9.05 22.69 17.70
C ILE A 129 -8.23 23.98 17.68
N ASP A 130 -7.84 24.45 16.49
CA ASP A 130 -7.06 25.68 16.34
C ASP A 130 -7.88 26.91 16.75
N GLU A 131 -9.14 26.97 16.32
CA GLU A 131 -10.09 28.01 16.73
C GLU A 131 -10.29 28.03 18.25
N MET A 132 -10.42 26.85 18.88
CA MET A 132 -10.51 26.74 20.34
C MET A 132 -9.24 27.24 21.05
N TYR A 133 -8.04 26.93 20.52
CA TYR A 133 -6.78 27.43 21.07
C TYR A 133 -6.71 28.95 20.99
N ASN A 134 -7.05 29.52 19.83
CA ASN A 134 -7.07 30.96 19.61
C ASN A 134 -8.04 31.69 20.56
N GLU A 135 -9.21 31.09 20.82
CA GLU A 135 -10.20 31.65 21.75
C GLU A 135 -9.73 31.59 23.21
N ILE A 136 -9.19 30.44 23.67
CA ILE A 136 -8.78 30.23 25.07
C ILE A 136 -7.49 30.98 25.42
N GLN A 137 -6.61 31.21 24.45
CA GLN A 137 -5.33 31.86 24.67
C GLN A 137 -5.46 33.27 25.25
N THR A 138 -6.43 34.06 24.76
CA THR A 138 -6.65 35.43 25.23
C THR A 138 -7.04 35.52 26.71
N PRO A 139 -8.10 34.81 27.19
CA PRO A 139 -8.45 34.82 28.61
C PRO A 139 -7.37 34.16 29.48
N LEU A 140 -6.68 33.12 28.98
CA LEU A 140 -5.56 32.52 29.69
C LEU A 140 -4.42 33.51 29.91
N LEU A 141 -4.04 34.26 28.86
CA LEU A 141 -3.02 35.30 28.93
C LEU A 141 -3.42 36.37 29.95
N LEU A 142 -4.67 36.81 29.95
CA LEU A 142 -5.18 37.80 30.89
C LEU A 142 -5.07 37.33 32.35
N VAL A 143 -5.43 36.08 32.63
CA VAL A 143 -5.32 35.48 33.97
C VAL A 143 -3.86 35.40 34.42
N VAL A 144 -2.96 34.88 33.57
CA VAL A 144 -1.54 34.75 33.89
C VAL A 144 -0.89 36.13 34.11
N LEU A 145 -1.20 37.09 33.24
CA LEU A 145 -0.65 38.44 33.34
C LEU A 145 -1.14 39.16 34.60
N TYR A 146 -2.43 39.02 34.93
CA TYR A 146 -3.00 39.58 36.16
C TYR A 146 -2.35 38.96 37.40
N PHE A 147 -2.19 37.63 37.40
CA PHE A 147 -1.51 36.92 38.48
C PHE A 147 -0.07 37.40 38.65
N LEU A 148 0.67 37.59 37.56
CA LEU A 148 2.05 38.08 37.58
C LEU A 148 2.14 39.48 38.20
N PHE A 149 1.24 40.39 37.83
CA PHE A 149 1.16 41.75 38.42
C PHE A 149 0.79 41.73 39.90
N GLN A 150 0.03 40.73 40.34
CA GLN A 150 -0.35 40.59 41.75
C GLN A 150 0.82 40.15 42.64
N LEU A 151 1.86 39.54 42.06
CA LEU A 151 3.01 39.04 42.81
C LEU A 151 3.73 40.16 43.58
N PRO A 152 4.12 39.92 44.85
CA PRO A 152 4.82 40.90 45.66
C PRO A 152 6.20 41.26 45.09
N PHE A 153 6.83 40.34 44.35
CA PHE A 153 8.09 40.57 43.65
C PHE A 153 7.99 41.71 42.62
N VAL A 154 6.94 41.70 41.79
CA VAL A 154 6.72 42.73 40.77
C VAL A 154 6.46 44.07 41.43
N LYS A 155 5.65 44.10 42.49
CA LYS A 155 5.38 45.30 43.29
C LYS A 155 6.68 45.85 43.91
N LYS A 156 7.55 44.99 44.43
CA LYS A 156 8.86 45.38 44.98
C LYS A 156 9.80 45.95 43.91
N HIS A 157 9.85 45.34 42.72
CA HIS A 157 10.61 45.89 41.60
C HIS A 157 10.07 47.24 41.15
N LEU A 158 8.76 47.38 41.06
CA LEU A 158 8.12 48.64 40.70
C LEU A 158 8.40 49.73 41.73
N TYR A 159 8.43 49.40 43.03
CA TYR A 159 8.85 50.32 44.10
C TYR A 159 10.31 50.75 43.95
N SER A 160 11.18 49.81 43.58
CA SER A 160 12.61 50.09 43.41
C SER A 160 12.90 51.01 42.22
N TYR A 161 12.19 50.87 41.10
CA TYR A 161 12.39 51.70 39.91
C TYR A 161 11.58 53.00 39.95
N PHE A 162 10.36 52.95 40.49
CA PHE A 162 9.42 54.06 40.50
C PHE A 162 8.84 54.28 41.92
N PRO A 163 9.66 54.74 42.88
CA PRO A 163 9.22 54.94 44.27
C PRO A 163 8.12 56.02 44.40
N VAL A 164 8.03 56.95 43.45
CA VAL A 164 7.00 58.01 43.39
C VAL A 164 5.57 57.47 43.28
N LEU A 165 5.39 56.25 42.77
CA LEU A 165 4.07 55.64 42.58
C LEU A 165 3.47 55.08 43.89
N PHE A 166 4.25 55.06 44.97
CA PHE A 166 3.88 54.46 46.24
C PHE A 166 3.72 55.53 47.32
N SER A 167 2.74 55.31 48.19
CA SER A 167 2.55 56.08 49.41
C SER A 167 3.65 55.74 50.43
N LYS A 168 3.81 56.58 51.46
CA LYS A 168 4.74 56.33 52.57
C LYS A 168 4.50 54.99 53.27
N ASP A 169 3.28 54.45 53.15
CA ASP A 169 2.84 53.18 53.73
C ASP A 169 3.24 51.95 52.89
N GLY A 170 3.91 52.14 51.75
CA GLY A 170 4.35 51.05 50.85
C GLY A 170 3.26 50.48 49.93
N ASN A 171 2.03 51.00 50.00
CA ASN A 171 0.94 50.70 49.07
C ASN A 171 0.93 51.67 47.87
N PHE A 172 0.28 51.28 46.78
CA PHE A 172 0.11 52.17 45.63
C PHE A 172 -0.72 53.40 45.99
N ASN A 173 -0.22 54.58 45.60
CA ASN A 173 -1.02 55.81 45.59
C ASN A 173 -2.00 55.79 44.40
N ILE A 174 -2.95 56.72 44.32
CA ILE A 174 -3.89 56.86 43.20
C ILE A 174 -3.17 56.94 41.84
N ASN A 175 -2.04 57.65 41.80
CA ASN A 175 -1.18 57.74 40.60
C ASN A 175 -0.53 56.39 40.28
N GLY A 176 -0.15 55.62 41.32
CA GLY A 176 0.37 54.26 41.18
C GLY A 176 -0.68 53.30 40.63
N LEU A 177 -1.91 53.37 41.12
CA LEU A 177 -3.04 52.58 40.61
C LEU A 177 -3.37 52.91 39.15
N LEU A 178 -3.38 54.20 38.80
CA LEU A 178 -3.61 54.64 37.42
C LEU A 178 -2.48 54.15 36.50
N PHE A 179 -1.22 54.36 36.91
CA PHE A 179 -0.06 53.94 36.13
C PHE A 179 -0.02 52.42 35.93
N THR A 180 -0.24 51.65 37.00
CA THR A 180 -0.24 50.19 36.92
C THR A 180 -1.36 49.65 36.03
N SER A 181 -2.52 50.31 36.02
CA SER A 181 -3.64 49.96 35.13
C SER A 181 -3.31 50.22 33.66
N ILE A 182 -2.72 51.38 33.35
CA ILE A 182 -2.28 51.74 32.00
C ILE A 182 -1.15 50.80 31.53
N LEU A 183 -0.17 50.55 32.40
CA LEU A 183 0.95 49.66 32.12
C LEU A 183 0.46 48.22 31.86
N PHE A 184 -0.49 47.73 32.65
CA PHE A 184 -1.10 46.43 32.46
C PHE A 184 -1.79 46.33 31.10
N GLY A 185 -2.63 47.30 30.75
CA GLY A 185 -3.33 47.32 29.46
C GLY A 185 -2.38 47.40 28.26
N LEU A 186 -1.33 48.23 28.35
CA LEU A 186 -0.29 48.34 27.33
C LEU A 186 0.50 47.05 27.16
N LEU A 187 0.91 46.42 28.27
CA LEU A 187 1.65 45.18 28.25
C LEU A 187 0.80 44.03 27.73
N PHE A 188 -0.48 43.96 28.12
CA PHE A 188 -1.44 43.01 27.58
C PHE A 188 -1.61 43.18 26.07
N TYR A 189 -1.78 44.40 25.59
CA TYR A 189 -1.91 44.66 24.15
C TYR A 189 -0.68 44.20 23.36
N ILE A 190 0.53 44.52 23.85
CA ILE A 190 1.78 44.10 23.22
C ILE A 190 1.90 42.57 23.21
N LEU A 191 1.70 41.93 24.36
CA LEU A 191 1.79 40.46 24.48
C LEU A 191 0.74 39.76 23.61
N ASN A 192 -0.50 40.25 23.61
CA ASN A 192 -1.56 39.72 22.77
C ASN A 192 -1.18 39.84 21.29
N LYS A 193 -0.65 40.99 20.86
CA LYS A 193 -0.22 41.19 19.47
C LYS A 193 0.94 40.29 19.06
N ILE A 194 1.93 40.12 19.94
CA ILE A 194 3.04 39.19 19.72
C ILE A 194 2.53 37.76 19.58
N THR A 195 1.65 37.36 20.49
CA THR A 195 1.08 36.01 20.53
C THR A 195 0.27 35.69 19.27
N GLN A 196 -0.57 36.62 18.82
CA GLN A 196 -1.32 36.50 17.58
C GLN A 196 -0.40 36.42 16.35
N GLN A 197 0.71 37.16 16.34
CA GLN A 197 1.69 37.08 15.25
C GLN A 197 2.41 35.72 15.21
N PHE A 198 2.64 35.09 16.36
CA PHE A 198 3.18 33.74 16.43
C PHE A 198 2.15 32.65 16.13
N ALA A 199 0.86 32.89 16.36
CA ALA A 199 -0.21 31.93 16.02
C ALA A 199 -0.45 31.80 14.50
N VAL A 200 -0.06 32.82 13.72
CA VAL A 200 -0.18 32.82 12.25
C VAL A 200 0.98 32.07 11.56
N PHE A 201 2.07 31.78 12.28
CA PHE A 201 3.26 31.07 11.77
C PHE A 201 3.29 29.62 12.24
#